data_AF-A0A660ZYR9-F1
#
_entry.id   AF-A0A660ZYR9-F1
#
_cell.length_a   1.000
_cell.length_b   1.000
_cell.length_c   1.000
_cell.angle_alpha   90.00
_cell.angle_beta   90.00
_cell.angle_gamma   90.00
#
_symmetry.space_group_name_H-M   'P 1'
#
loop_
_entity.id
_entity.type
_entity.pdbx_description
1 polymer ?
#
loop_
_entity_poly.entity_id
_entity_poly.type
_entity_poly.pdbx_seq_one_letter_code
_entity_poly.pdbx_strand_id
1 'polypeptide(L)'
;MSYEAIFEGWDSLNIEDLVIAYRKAKADCFFENTFPTAIKFAEYEQDLLTNLENLLARLKSDAGFESNDDLLGDFRLLPKKLSTDKKPDSTENGHVHFSDPERAVESLFKNYNITPEFRIVGDFPVDSHVISALWINMVGHKFDAKLDKCCYGARLKRIRNDELFSADEDKLFHISSIGSFVPYFQPYQKWRSDGLNAIRDELEKDRDIIAVSLDLKSYYHFIDPTALAGEALLKSLDLKLEKPEIEFTNQLARFLNNWAEGASTFGKSVGGKKANISGGLVIGLTCSRIVSNAVLHKWDRLILENLSPIHYGRYVDDMFLVLRDTGTITNNHDLMLLLQARMGKSCVFQNSRNDNIWEINQGKDIQGDTKISLQSDKQKLFVLQ
;
A
#
# COMPACT_ATOMS: atom_id res chain seq x y z
N MET A 1 30.84 18.31 -4.50
CA MET A 1 29.63 18.58 -3.69
C MET A 1 28.86 17.27 -3.62
N SER A 2 28.40 16.86 -2.45
CA SER A 2 27.48 15.74 -2.32
C SER A 2 26.14 16.16 -2.91
N TYR A 3 25.57 15.34 -3.80
CA TYR A 3 24.22 15.57 -4.34
C TYR A 3 23.19 15.60 -3.21
N GLU A 4 22.28 16.57 -3.24
CA GLU A 4 21.13 16.70 -2.34
C GLU A 4 19.84 16.79 -3.16
N ALA A 5 18.86 15.96 -2.83
CA ALA A 5 17.57 15.96 -3.52
C ALA A 5 16.64 17.00 -2.88
N ILE A 6 16.69 18.23 -3.39
CA ILE A 6 15.81 19.33 -2.95
C ILE A 6 14.98 19.80 -4.15
N PHE A 7 13.66 19.87 -3.97
CA PHE A 7 12.77 20.38 -5.02
C PHE A 7 12.48 21.87 -4.80
N GLU A 8 13.13 22.72 -5.61
CA GLU A 8 12.90 24.18 -5.60
C GLU A 8 11.96 24.65 -6.72
N GLY A 9 11.47 23.72 -7.55
CA GLY A 9 10.58 23.95 -8.67
C GLY A 9 10.97 23.16 -9.91
N TRP A 10 10.12 23.17 -10.93
CA TRP A 10 10.39 22.43 -12.18
C TRP A 10 11.61 23.00 -12.92
N ASP A 11 11.75 24.33 -12.96
CA ASP A 11 12.87 25.01 -13.63
C ASP A 11 14.24 24.70 -13.02
N SER A 12 14.29 24.40 -11.71
CA SER A 12 15.53 24.11 -10.99
C SER A 12 16.02 22.67 -11.18
N LEU A 13 15.18 21.77 -11.71
CA LEU A 13 15.56 20.40 -11.98
C LEU A 13 16.76 20.33 -12.93
N ASN A 14 17.64 19.38 -12.70
CA ASN A 14 18.78 19.13 -13.54
C ASN A 14 18.84 17.64 -13.93
N ILE A 15 19.75 17.31 -14.85
CA ILE A 15 19.87 15.94 -15.35
C ILE A 15 20.36 14.96 -14.26
N GLU A 16 21.13 15.43 -13.27
CA GLU A 16 21.61 14.61 -12.15
C GLU A 16 20.43 14.09 -11.31
N ASP A 17 19.42 14.94 -11.07
CA ASP A 17 18.19 14.57 -10.37
C ASP A 17 17.49 13.38 -11.05
N LEU A 18 17.36 13.46 -12.38
CA LEU A 18 16.70 12.44 -13.19
C LEU A 18 17.53 11.17 -13.30
N VAL A 19 18.86 11.26 -13.40
CA VAL A 19 19.75 10.10 -13.43
C VAL A 19 19.67 9.33 -12.11
N ILE A 20 19.63 10.02 -10.97
CA ILE A 20 19.50 9.40 -9.65
C ILE A 20 18.11 8.80 -9.48
N ALA A 21 17.06 9.51 -9.88
CA ALA A 21 15.69 8.99 -9.90
C ALA A 21 15.57 7.75 -10.80
N TYR A 22 16.19 7.75 -11.97
CA TYR A 22 16.23 6.61 -12.89
C TYR A 22 16.88 5.38 -12.25
N ARG A 23 18.04 5.55 -11.62
CA ARG A 23 18.74 4.45 -10.93
C ARG A 23 17.85 3.82 -9.85
N LYS A 24 17.15 4.64 -9.06
CA LYS A 24 16.17 4.19 -8.06
C LYS A 24 15.00 3.47 -8.71
N ALA A 25 14.39 4.06 -9.73
CA ALA A 25 13.26 3.50 -10.47
C ALA A 25 13.59 2.11 -11.03
N LYS A 26 14.74 1.96 -11.68
CA LYS A 26 15.21 0.68 -12.23
C LYS A 26 15.36 -0.37 -11.13
N ALA A 27 16.05 -0.02 -10.03
CA ALA A 27 16.28 -0.94 -8.94
C ALA A 27 14.97 -1.35 -8.24
N ASP A 28 14.08 -0.40 -7.98
CA ASP A 28 12.80 -0.68 -7.32
C ASP A 28 11.90 -1.55 -8.20
N CYS A 29 11.87 -1.30 -9.51
CA CYS A 29 11.12 -2.12 -10.47
C CYS A 29 11.72 -3.52 -10.66
N PHE A 30 13.05 -3.67 -10.56
CA PHE A 30 13.70 -4.98 -10.67
C PHE A 30 13.26 -5.96 -9.57
N PHE A 31 12.96 -5.46 -8.37
CA PHE A 31 12.46 -6.28 -7.27
C PHE A 31 10.93 -6.42 -7.25
N GLU A 32 10.21 -5.81 -8.20
CA GLU A 32 8.77 -5.95 -8.36
C GLU A 32 8.43 -7.12 -9.29
N ASN A 33 7.60 -8.04 -8.81
CA ASN A 33 7.17 -9.21 -9.58
C ASN A 33 5.78 -9.04 -10.21
N THR A 34 5.19 -7.84 -10.16
CA THR A 34 3.81 -7.62 -10.56
C THR A 34 3.66 -7.48 -12.08
N PHE A 35 4.62 -6.83 -12.75
CA PHE A 35 4.61 -6.67 -14.21
C PHE A 35 6.04 -6.66 -14.76
N PRO A 36 6.32 -7.32 -15.91
CA PRO A 36 7.67 -7.41 -16.47
C PRO A 36 8.13 -6.07 -17.08
N THR A 37 8.62 -5.17 -16.23
CA THR A 37 9.16 -3.86 -16.64
C THR A 37 10.60 -3.94 -17.14
N ALA A 38 11.30 -5.05 -16.89
CA ALA A 38 12.73 -5.21 -17.22
C ALA A 38 13.06 -4.95 -18.70
N ILE A 39 12.19 -5.36 -19.62
CA ILE A 39 12.38 -5.14 -21.07
C ILE A 39 12.30 -3.64 -21.38
N LYS A 40 11.30 -2.94 -20.85
CA LYS A 40 11.13 -1.49 -21.03
C LYS A 40 12.35 -0.72 -20.54
N PHE A 41 12.91 -1.10 -19.38
CA PHE A 41 14.14 -0.49 -18.88
C PHE A 41 15.35 -0.78 -19.78
N ALA A 42 15.50 -2.00 -20.28
CA ALA A 42 16.62 -2.36 -21.17
C ALA A 42 16.56 -1.62 -22.52
N GLU A 43 15.36 -1.42 -23.07
CA GLU A 43 15.12 -0.62 -24.27
C GLU A 43 15.39 0.87 -24.01
N TYR A 44 14.89 1.40 -22.89
CA TYR A 44 15.12 2.79 -22.49
C TYR A 44 16.61 3.12 -22.29
N GLU A 45 17.41 2.15 -21.82
CA GLU A 45 18.85 2.31 -21.62
C GLU A 45 19.67 2.40 -22.90
N GLN A 46 19.13 1.99 -24.05
CA GLN A 46 19.85 2.10 -25.32
C GLN A 46 20.18 3.55 -25.67
N ASP A 47 19.36 4.50 -25.21
CA ASP A 47 19.59 5.94 -25.37
C ASP A 47 19.23 6.70 -24.07
N LEU A 48 19.79 6.22 -22.96
CA LEU A 48 19.42 6.68 -21.60
C LEU A 48 19.48 8.19 -21.44
N LEU A 49 20.58 8.83 -21.86
CA LEU A 49 20.79 10.25 -21.63
C LEU A 49 19.79 11.09 -22.42
N THR A 50 19.61 10.80 -23.71
CA THR A 50 18.65 11.49 -24.57
C THR A 50 17.22 11.34 -24.04
N ASN A 51 16.85 10.14 -23.58
CA ASN A 51 15.53 9.91 -22.99
C ASN A 51 15.31 10.75 -21.73
N LEU A 52 16.30 10.82 -20.82
CA LEU A 52 16.21 11.63 -19.61
C LEU A 52 16.26 13.14 -19.91
N GLU A 53 17.04 13.58 -20.89
CA GLU A 53 17.07 14.99 -21.33
C GLU A 53 15.71 15.41 -21.93
N ASN A 54 15.09 14.53 -22.71
CA ASN A 54 13.75 14.75 -23.24
C ASN A 54 12.71 14.83 -22.11
N LEU A 55 12.78 13.93 -21.12
CA LEU A 55 11.92 13.97 -19.94
C LEU A 55 12.11 15.27 -19.15
N LEU A 56 13.36 15.69 -18.91
CA LEU A 56 13.69 16.93 -18.22
C LEU A 56 13.11 18.15 -18.96
N ALA A 57 13.30 18.22 -20.28
CA ALA A 57 12.80 19.31 -21.10
C ALA A 57 11.27 19.42 -21.02
N ARG A 58 10.55 18.29 -21.05
CA ARG A 58 9.09 18.24 -20.89
C ARG A 58 8.64 18.69 -19.51
N LEU A 59 9.26 18.16 -18.44
CA LEU A 59 8.92 18.53 -17.05
C LEU A 59 9.08 20.04 -16.82
N LYS A 60 10.08 20.66 -17.45
CA LYS A 60 10.29 22.12 -17.40
C LYS A 60 9.29 22.89 -18.25
N SER A 61 9.10 22.51 -19.52
CA SER A 61 8.21 23.23 -20.44
C SER A 61 6.77 23.25 -19.94
N ASP A 62 6.32 22.13 -19.40
CA ASP A 62 4.94 21.92 -18.98
C ASP A 62 4.72 22.34 -17.53
N ALA A 63 5.80 22.78 -16.84
CA ALA A 63 5.84 23.04 -15.41
C ALA A 63 5.19 21.90 -14.60
N GLY A 64 5.52 20.66 -14.98
CA GLY A 64 4.82 19.49 -14.44
C GLY A 64 4.68 18.31 -15.37
N PHE A 65 3.78 17.40 -14.97
CA PHE A 65 3.49 16.16 -15.71
C PHE A 65 2.02 15.70 -15.62
N GLU A 66 1.18 16.35 -14.81
CA GLU A 66 -0.16 15.85 -14.47
C GLU A 66 -1.11 15.72 -15.68
N SER A 67 -0.92 16.55 -16.70
CA SER A 67 -1.75 16.62 -17.90
C SER A 67 -1.21 15.78 -19.07
N ASN A 68 -0.12 15.04 -18.86
CA ASN A 68 0.51 14.28 -19.93
C ASN A 68 -0.05 12.85 -19.99
N ASP A 69 -0.91 12.60 -20.96
CA ASP A 69 -1.57 11.31 -21.17
C ASP A 69 -0.58 10.19 -21.51
N ASP A 70 0.55 10.48 -22.17
CA ASP A 70 1.56 9.48 -22.53
C ASP A 70 2.20 8.86 -21.26
N LEU A 71 2.19 9.60 -20.14
CA LEU A 71 2.72 9.12 -18.86
C LEU A 71 1.73 8.24 -18.09
N LEU A 72 0.42 8.28 -18.38
CA LEU A 72 -0.57 7.48 -17.66
C LEU A 72 -0.40 5.97 -17.93
N GLY A 73 0.23 5.61 -19.05
CA GLY A 73 0.49 4.21 -19.40
C GLY A 73 -0.79 3.41 -19.66
N ASP A 74 -0.63 2.08 -19.70
CA ASP A 74 -1.72 1.15 -20.02
C ASP A 74 -2.35 0.52 -18.77
N PHE A 75 -3.59 0.06 -18.92
CA PHE A 75 -4.29 -0.74 -17.92
C PHE A 75 -4.19 -2.23 -18.27
N ARG A 76 -3.76 -3.06 -17.32
CA ARG A 76 -3.64 -4.52 -17.51
C ARG A 76 -4.49 -5.28 -16.52
N LEU A 77 -4.99 -6.45 -16.94
CA LEU A 77 -5.67 -7.40 -16.07
C LEU A 77 -4.75 -8.55 -15.71
N LEU A 78 -4.55 -8.76 -14.41
CA LEU A 78 -3.84 -9.92 -13.89
C LEU A 78 -4.83 -10.89 -13.20
N PRO A 79 -4.72 -12.20 -13.44
CA PRO A 79 -5.43 -13.20 -12.66
C PRO A 79 -5.09 -13.07 -11.18
N LYS A 80 -6.10 -12.99 -10.30
CA LYS A 80 -5.93 -12.88 -8.85
C LYS A 80 -6.22 -14.19 -8.14
N LYS A 81 -7.40 -14.76 -8.37
CA LYS A 81 -7.80 -16.07 -7.83
C LYS A 81 -8.92 -16.67 -8.63
N LEU A 82 -9.17 -17.95 -8.37
CA LEU A 82 -10.28 -18.70 -8.90
C LEU A 82 -11.21 -19.08 -7.74
N SER A 83 -12.36 -18.42 -7.64
CA SER A 83 -13.36 -18.72 -6.62
C SER A 83 -14.25 -19.89 -7.09
N THR A 84 -14.57 -20.80 -6.17
CA THR A 84 -15.31 -22.03 -6.48
C THR A 84 -16.50 -22.20 -5.56
N ASP A 85 -17.70 -22.25 -6.14
CA ASP A 85 -18.94 -22.54 -5.41
C ASP A 85 -19.44 -23.92 -5.79
N LYS A 86 -19.66 -24.80 -4.81
CA LYS A 86 -20.04 -26.19 -5.06
C LYS A 86 -21.39 -26.26 -5.79
N LYS A 87 -21.49 -27.09 -6.84
CA LYS A 87 -22.74 -27.28 -7.58
C LYS A 87 -23.75 -28.08 -6.75
N PRO A 88 -25.07 -27.78 -6.84
CA PRO A 88 -26.11 -28.47 -6.05
C PRO A 88 -26.11 -29.99 -6.24
N ASP A 89 -25.86 -30.45 -7.47
CA ASP A 89 -25.91 -31.87 -7.85
C ASP A 89 -24.55 -32.60 -7.68
N SER A 90 -23.56 -31.95 -7.08
CA SER A 90 -22.24 -32.57 -6.90
C SER A 90 -22.23 -33.49 -5.68
N THR A 91 -21.76 -34.73 -5.88
CA THR A 91 -21.57 -35.69 -4.79
C THR A 91 -20.63 -35.13 -3.73
N GLU A 92 -20.84 -35.47 -2.46
CA GLU A 92 -19.84 -35.27 -1.40
C GLU A 92 -18.59 -36.09 -1.70
N ASN A 93 -17.73 -35.56 -2.55
CA ASN A 93 -16.37 -36.05 -2.69
C ASN A 93 -15.55 -35.36 -1.60
N GLY A 94 -14.81 -36.14 -0.81
CA GLY A 94 -13.80 -35.60 0.11
C GLY A 94 -12.70 -34.83 -0.64
N HIS A 95 -11.58 -34.56 0.03
CA HIS A 95 -10.44 -33.87 -0.57
C HIS A 95 -9.73 -34.77 -1.61
N VAL A 96 -10.23 -34.78 -2.85
CA VAL A 96 -9.63 -35.53 -3.97
C VAL A 96 -8.57 -34.66 -4.66
N HIS A 97 -7.33 -35.16 -4.68
CA HIS A 97 -6.22 -34.54 -5.39
C HIS A 97 -5.86 -35.36 -6.62
N PHE A 98 -5.78 -34.72 -7.78
CA PHE A 98 -5.41 -35.35 -9.04
C PHE A 98 -3.94 -35.02 -9.33
N SER A 99 -3.14 -36.04 -9.64
CA SER A 99 -1.78 -35.84 -10.16
C SER A 99 -1.78 -35.39 -11.63
N ASP A 100 -2.85 -35.69 -12.35
CA ASP A 100 -3.09 -35.31 -13.74
C ASP A 100 -3.83 -33.96 -13.81
N PRO A 101 -3.22 -32.90 -14.36
CA PRO A 101 -3.84 -31.58 -14.46
C PRO A 101 -5.14 -31.56 -15.26
N GLU A 102 -5.26 -32.34 -16.33
CA GLU A 102 -6.47 -32.36 -17.17
C GLU A 102 -7.65 -32.89 -16.36
N ARG A 103 -7.45 -34.02 -15.69
CA ARG A 103 -8.46 -34.60 -14.78
C ARG A 103 -8.80 -33.69 -13.61
N ALA A 104 -7.82 -32.94 -13.10
CA ALA A 104 -8.05 -31.95 -12.04
C ALA A 104 -9.03 -30.87 -12.51
N VAL A 105 -8.81 -30.33 -13.71
CA VAL A 105 -9.64 -29.29 -14.32
C VAL A 105 -11.02 -29.82 -14.69
N GLU A 106 -11.12 -31.01 -15.28
CA GLU A 106 -12.40 -31.66 -15.56
C GLU A 106 -13.24 -31.85 -14.30
N SER A 107 -12.62 -32.35 -13.22
CA SER A 107 -13.28 -32.50 -11.92
C SER A 107 -13.72 -31.17 -11.34
N LEU A 108 -12.89 -30.13 -11.48
CA LEU A 108 -13.20 -28.78 -11.01
C LEU A 108 -14.44 -28.23 -11.71
N PHE A 109 -14.48 -28.27 -13.05
CA PHE A 109 -15.63 -27.80 -13.83
C PHE A 109 -16.88 -28.67 -13.63
N LYS A 110 -16.72 -29.98 -13.39
CA LYS A 110 -17.84 -30.88 -13.12
C LYS A 110 -18.51 -30.56 -11.78
N ASN A 111 -17.73 -30.29 -10.73
CA ASN A 111 -18.24 -30.21 -9.37
C ASN A 111 -18.47 -28.77 -8.87
N TYR A 112 -17.83 -27.77 -9.46
CA TYR A 112 -17.87 -26.39 -8.99
C TYR A 112 -18.31 -25.42 -10.08
N ASN A 113 -19.06 -24.40 -9.69
CA ASN A 113 -19.20 -23.16 -10.44
C ASN A 113 -17.96 -22.31 -10.17
N ILE A 114 -17.32 -21.87 -11.24
CA ILE A 114 -16.04 -21.20 -11.17
C ILE A 114 -16.21 -19.73 -11.52
N THR A 115 -15.72 -18.87 -10.63
CA THR A 115 -15.69 -17.42 -10.85
C THR A 115 -14.24 -16.95 -10.83
N PRO A 116 -13.65 -16.62 -11.99
CA PRO A 116 -12.32 -16.02 -12.03
C PRO A 116 -12.38 -14.58 -11.52
N GLU A 117 -11.44 -14.22 -10.66
CA GLU A 117 -11.26 -12.86 -10.17
C GLU A 117 -9.96 -12.29 -10.74
N PHE A 118 -10.06 -11.07 -11.26
CA PHE A 118 -8.94 -10.34 -11.84
C PHE A 118 -8.65 -9.07 -11.04
N ARG A 119 -7.43 -8.56 -11.21
CA ARG A 119 -6.98 -7.30 -10.65
C ARG A 119 -6.48 -6.40 -11.78
N ILE A 120 -6.85 -5.11 -11.72
CA ILE A 120 -6.28 -4.10 -12.61
C ILE A 120 -4.95 -3.64 -12.02
N VAL A 121 -3.93 -3.59 -12.87
CA VAL A 121 -2.60 -3.04 -12.56
C VAL A 121 -2.18 -2.05 -13.64
N GLY A 122 -1.27 -1.14 -13.30
CA GLY A 122 -0.74 -0.15 -14.23
C GLY A 122 0.52 -0.66 -14.93
N ASP A 123 0.57 -0.46 -16.24
CA ASP A 123 1.71 -0.75 -17.11
C ASP A 123 2.27 0.56 -17.66
N PHE A 124 3.14 1.19 -16.87
CA PHE A 124 3.64 2.54 -17.12
C PHE A 124 4.85 2.58 -18.06
N PRO A 125 5.10 3.71 -18.74
CA PRO A 125 6.40 3.97 -19.36
C PRO A 125 7.49 4.18 -18.29
N VAL A 126 8.75 4.03 -18.69
CA VAL A 126 9.89 4.23 -17.79
C VAL A 126 9.90 5.65 -17.22
N ASP A 127 9.53 6.66 -18.01
CA ASP A 127 9.43 8.06 -17.57
C ASP A 127 8.56 8.23 -16.31
N SER A 128 7.41 7.55 -16.23
CA SER A 128 6.53 7.63 -15.04
C SER A 128 7.14 6.94 -13.82
N HIS A 129 7.92 5.87 -14.02
CA HIS A 129 8.70 5.27 -12.94
C HIS A 129 9.82 6.21 -12.46
N VAL A 130 10.48 6.94 -13.37
CA VAL A 130 11.48 7.97 -13.05
C VAL A 130 10.83 9.09 -12.24
N ILE A 131 9.68 9.63 -12.67
CA ILE A 131 8.94 10.67 -11.94
C ILE A 131 8.51 10.17 -10.55
N SER A 132 8.02 8.93 -10.45
CA SER A 132 7.65 8.32 -9.19
C SER A 132 8.84 8.27 -8.21
N ALA A 133 10.02 7.85 -8.69
CA ALA A 133 11.24 7.84 -7.90
C ALA A 133 11.76 9.25 -7.58
N LEU A 134 11.63 10.20 -8.51
CA LEU A 134 12.00 11.61 -8.31
C LEU A 134 11.19 12.22 -7.16
N TRP A 135 9.87 11.99 -7.14
CA TRP A 135 9.02 12.44 -6.05
C TRP A 135 9.43 11.79 -4.72
N ILE A 136 9.72 10.49 -4.70
CA ILE A 136 10.20 9.82 -3.48
C ILE A 136 11.49 10.46 -2.97
N ASN A 137 12.45 10.71 -3.88
CA ASN A 137 13.75 11.26 -3.55
C ASN A 137 13.66 12.67 -2.95
N MET A 138 12.74 13.51 -3.45
CA MET A 138 12.65 14.92 -3.06
C MET A 138 11.61 15.21 -1.96
N VAL A 139 10.50 14.46 -1.94
CA VAL A 139 9.35 14.79 -1.08
C VAL A 139 8.80 13.56 -0.34
N GLY A 140 8.60 12.45 -1.05
CA GLY A 140 7.97 11.24 -0.48
C GLY A 140 8.72 10.67 0.72
N HIS A 141 10.04 10.83 0.79
CA HIS A 141 10.81 10.42 1.95
C HIS A 141 10.46 11.18 3.24
N LYS A 142 9.90 12.39 3.16
CA LYS A 142 9.43 13.16 4.32
C LYS A 142 8.15 12.56 4.90
N PHE A 143 7.24 12.07 4.04
CA PHE A 143 6.05 11.32 4.48
C PHE A 143 6.43 10.04 5.22
N ASP A 144 7.33 9.23 4.65
CA ASP A 144 7.79 7.98 5.28
C ASP A 144 8.51 8.20 6.63
N ALA A 145 9.16 9.36 6.82
CA ALA A 145 9.85 9.69 8.06
C ALA A 145 8.87 9.85 9.23
N LYS A 146 7.68 10.39 8.96
CA LYS A 146 6.63 10.64 9.96
C LYS A 146 5.85 9.39 10.39
N LEU A 147 6.09 8.25 9.75
CA LEU A 147 5.41 7.00 10.09
C LEU A 147 6.03 6.34 11.33
N ASP A 148 5.16 5.95 12.28
CA ASP A 148 5.53 5.27 13.52
C ASP A 148 6.29 3.94 13.28
N LYS A 149 6.96 3.47 14.34
CA LYS A 149 7.71 2.20 14.35
C LYS A 149 6.80 0.97 14.19
N CYS A 150 5.50 1.10 14.44
CA CYS A 150 4.52 0.04 14.19
C CYS A 150 4.29 -0.21 12.69
N CYS A 151 4.72 0.68 11.79
CA CYS A 151 4.65 0.48 10.34
C CYS A 151 5.94 -0.21 9.83
N TYR A 152 5.85 -1.50 9.50
CA TYR A 152 6.97 -2.33 9.04
C TYR A 152 7.07 -2.42 7.52
N GLY A 153 5.91 -2.45 6.85
CA GLY A 153 5.82 -2.70 5.41
C GLY A 153 6.21 -1.49 4.58
N ALA A 154 6.90 -1.74 3.46
CA ALA A 154 7.21 -0.75 2.43
C ALA A 154 7.87 0.56 2.92
N ARG A 155 8.75 0.46 3.93
CA ARG A 155 9.55 1.58 4.45
C ARG A 155 10.77 1.87 3.59
N LEU A 156 11.18 3.13 3.53
CA LEU A 156 12.37 3.55 2.78
C LEU A 156 13.67 3.17 3.49
N LYS A 157 14.74 3.00 2.71
CA LYS A 157 16.10 2.82 3.23
C LYS A 157 16.59 4.12 3.83
N ARG A 158 17.07 4.02 5.06
CA ARG A 158 17.59 5.14 5.85
C ARG A 158 19.06 4.91 6.15
N ILE A 159 19.86 5.96 6.20
CA ILE A 159 21.28 5.86 6.57
C ILE A 159 21.35 5.41 8.04
N ARG A 160 22.14 4.37 8.30
CA ARG A 160 22.46 3.97 9.67
C ARG A 160 23.69 4.77 10.09
N ASN A 161 23.51 5.73 10.99
CA ASN A 161 24.66 6.28 11.70
C ASN A 161 25.06 5.25 12.76
N ASP A 162 26.30 4.75 12.67
CA ASP A 162 26.89 3.83 13.66
C ASP A 162 27.32 4.56 14.95
N GLU A 163 27.02 5.86 15.06
CA GLU A 163 27.22 6.62 16.29
C GLU A 163 26.09 6.30 17.29
N LEU A 164 26.47 5.55 18.32
CA LEU A 164 25.66 5.04 19.44
C LEU A 164 24.81 6.06 20.23
N PHE A 165 24.67 7.33 19.80
CA PHE A 165 24.16 8.43 20.63
C PHE A 165 23.21 9.43 19.95
N SER A 166 22.42 9.06 18.94
CA SER A 166 21.24 9.87 18.56
C SER A 166 19.99 9.01 18.43
N ALA A 167 19.27 8.85 19.55
CA ALA A 167 18.06 8.05 19.64
C ALA A 167 16.83 8.69 18.97
N ASP A 168 16.92 9.96 18.53
CA ASP A 168 15.75 10.77 18.14
C ASP A 168 15.93 11.61 16.86
N GLU A 169 16.96 11.40 16.04
CA GLU A 169 17.01 12.05 14.72
C GLU A 169 16.31 11.19 13.66
N ASP A 170 15.39 11.81 12.92
CA ASP A 170 14.79 11.28 11.70
C ASP A 170 15.92 10.84 10.76
N LYS A 171 16.19 9.53 10.72
CA LYS A 171 17.30 9.00 9.92
C LYS A 171 17.17 9.48 8.48
N LEU A 172 18.26 10.00 7.93
CA LEU A 172 18.25 10.55 6.58
C LEU A 172 17.92 9.48 5.54
N PHE A 173 17.16 9.86 4.51
CA PHE A 173 16.86 8.99 3.39
C PHE A 173 18.16 8.65 2.64
N HIS A 174 18.36 7.36 2.35
CA HIS A 174 19.60 6.90 1.74
C HIS A 174 19.56 7.06 0.22
N ILE A 175 19.75 8.30 -0.25
CA ILE A 175 19.66 8.69 -1.67
C ILE A 175 20.65 7.90 -2.55
N SER A 176 21.85 7.62 -2.07
CA SER A 176 22.90 6.91 -2.81
C SER A 176 22.76 5.39 -2.83
N SER A 177 21.83 4.81 -2.07
CA SER A 177 21.60 3.35 -2.07
C SER A 177 20.99 2.88 -3.39
N ILE A 178 21.19 1.60 -3.74
CA ILE A 178 20.77 1.04 -5.04
C ILE A 178 19.27 1.22 -5.30
N GLY A 179 18.41 0.91 -4.33
CA GLY A 179 16.95 1.06 -4.42
C GLY A 179 16.41 1.91 -3.27
N SER A 180 15.14 2.30 -3.34
CA SER A 180 14.51 3.20 -2.36
C SER A 180 14.03 2.46 -1.12
N PHE A 181 13.55 1.22 -1.25
CA PHE A 181 12.85 0.49 -0.19
C PHE A 181 13.69 -0.60 0.48
N VAL A 182 13.43 -0.85 1.76
CA VAL A 182 13.99 -2.02 2.47
C VAL A 182 13.43 -3.31 1.84
N PRO A 183 14.27 -4.34 1.59
CA PRO A 183 13.80 -5.60 1.03
C PRO A 183 12.71 -6.26 1.89
N TYR A 184 11.62 -6.72 1.26
CA TYR A 184 10.39 -7.11 1.95
C TYR A 184 10.54 -8.24 2.98
N PHE A 185 11.48 -9.17 2.78
CA PHE A 185 11.58 -10.40 3.57
C PHE A 185 11.98 -10.14 5.03
N GLN A 186 12.91 -9.20 5.29
CA GLN A 186 13.38 -8.94 6.65
C GLN A 186 12.32 -8.24 7.51
N PRO A 187 11.67 -7.14 7.06
CA PRO A 187 10.62 -6.49 7.83
C PRO A 187 9.40 -7.39 8.02
N TYR A 188 9.07 -8.24 7.04
CA TYR A 188 7.96 -9.19 7.19
C TYR A 188 8.26 -10.29 8.22
N GLN A 189 9.50 -10.80 8.25
CA GLN A 189 9.93 -11.72 9.30
C GLN A 189 9.89 -11.03 10.66
N LYS A 190 10.43 -9.81 10.76
CA LYS A 190 10.44 -9.03 12.01
C LYS A 190 9.03 -8.74 12.52
N TRP A 191 8.13 -8.26 11.67
CA TRP A 191 6.73 -8.01 12.00
C TRP A 191 6.04 -9.24 12.61
N ARG A 192 6.22 -10.42 12.00
CA ARG A 192 5.70 -11.68 12.55
C ARG A 192 6.37 -12.07 13.87
N SER A 193 7.70 -12.00 13.92
CA SER A 193 8.47 -12.39 15.10
C SER A 193 8.16 -11.51 16.31
N ASP A 194 8.07 -10.19 16.13
CA ASP A 194 7.80 -9.24 17.20
C ASP A 194 6.41 -9.49 17.81
N GLY A 195 5.39 -9.76 16.99
CA GLY A 195 4.06 -10.12 17.50
C GLY A 195 4.01 -11.50 18.18
N LEU A 196 4.71 -12.51 17.66
CA LEU A 196 4.82 -13.84 18.31
C LEU A 196 5.57 -13.78 19.64
N ASN A 197 6.62 -12.96 19.72
CA ASN A 197 7.35 -12.75 20.97
C ASN A 197 6.47 -12.04 21.99
N ALA A 198 5.70 -11.02 21.59
CA ALA A 198 4.75 -10.36 22.48
C ALA A 198 3.70 -11.31 23.08
N ILE A 199 3.24 -12.30 22.30
CA ILE A 199 2.34 -13.36 22.79
C ILE A 199 3.05 -14.21 23.84
N ARG A 200 4.25 -14.74 23.52
CA ARG A 200 5.02 -15.59 24.44
C ARG A 200 5.34 -14.89 25.74
N ASP A 201 5.81 -13.64 25.67
CA ASP A 201 6.22 -12.85 26.83
C ASP A 201 5.08 -12.58 27.82
N GLU A 202 3.82 -12.52 27.37
CA GLU A 202 2.67 -12.35 28.27
C GLU A 202 2.14 -13.69 28.78
N LEU A 203 2.13 -14.75 27.95
CA LEU A 203 1.75 -16.09 28.40
C LEU A 203 2.74 -16.65 29.44
N GLU A 204 4.05 -16.41 29.29
CA GLU A 204 5.06 -16.77 30.29
C GLU A 204 4.86 -16.05 31.65
N LYS A 205 4.07 -14.98 31.68
CA LYS A 205 3.69 -14.24 32.90
C LYS A 205 2.30 -14.62 33.41
N ASP A 206 1.74 -15.73 32.94
CA ASP A 206 0.39 -16.22 33.27
C ASP A 206 -0.68 -15.15 33.02
N ARG A 207 -0.62 -14.46 31.87
CA ARG A 207 -1.61 -13.46 31.46
C ARG A 207 -2.34 -13.90 30.20
N ASP A 208 -3.66 -13.96 30.32
CA ASP A 208 -4.55 -14.23 29.19
C ASP A 208 -4.44 -13.12 28.13
N ILE A 209 -4.35 -13.51 26.86
CA ILE A 209 -4.22 -12.58 25.73
C ILE A 209 -5.15 -12.93 24.58
N ILE A 210 -5.37 -11.93 23.74
CA ILE A 210 -6.07 -12.04 22.47
C ILE A 210 -5.10 -11.62 21.37
N ALA A 211 -4.82 -12.53 20.44
CA ALA A 211 -4.02 -12.25 19.25
C ALA A 211 -4.91 -12.21 18.01
N VAL A 212 -4.76 -11.17 17.19
CA VAL A 212 -5.62 -10.91 16.03
C VAL A 212 -4.82 -10.56 14.79
N SER A 213 -5.06 -11.28 13.70
CA SER A 213 -4.65 -10.88 12.35
C SER A 213 -5.82 -10.21 11.64
N LEU A 214 -5.63 -8.97 11.19
CA LEU A 214 -6.61 -8.19 10.42
C LEU A 214 -6.07 -7.90 9.01
N ASP A 215 -6.96 -7.90 8.01
CA ASP A 215 -6.66 -7.63 6.59
C ASP A 215 -7.63 -6.56 6.07
N LEU A 216 -7.11 -5.52 5.40
CA LEU A 216 -7.94 -4.51 4.75
C LEU A 216 -8.42 -4.99 3.37
N LYS A 217 -9.72 -4.94 3.15
CA LYS A 217 -10.34 -5.46 1.94
C LYS A 217 -10.03 -4.58 0.73
N SER A 218 -9.23 -5.13 -0.20
CA SER A 218 -8.92 -4.49 -1.50
C SER A 218 -8.37 -3.07 -1.34
N TYR A 219 -7.53 -2.86 -0.32
CA TYR A 219 -7.14 -1.54 0.17
C TYR A 219 -6.73 -0.56 -0.94
N TYR A 220 -5.73 -0.92 -1.76
CA TYR A 220 -5.24 -0.08 -2.86
C TYR A 220 -6.34 0.40 -3.81
N HIS A 221 -7.29 -0.45 -4.16
CA HIS A 221 -8.36 -0.12 -5.11
C HIS A 221 -9.38 0.87 -4.56
N PHE A 222 -9.38 1.14 -3.26
CA PHE A 222 -10.31 2.06 -2.62
C PHE A 222 -9.64 3.29 -2.01
N ILE A 223 -8.34 3.48 -2.23
CA ILE A 223 -7.64 4.70 -1.85
C ILE A 223 -7.96 5.80 -2.87
N ASP A 224 -8.37 6.96 -2.37
CA ASP A 224 -8.43 8.22 -3.09
C ASP A 224 -7.02 8.85 -3.12
N PRO A 225 -6.36 8.92 -4.28
CA PRO A 225 -5.00 9.47 -4.36
C PRO A 225 -4.93 10.96 -3.98
N THR A 226 -6.04 11.70 -4.11
CA THR A 226 -6.09 13.14 -3.78
C THR A 226 -5.93 13.41 -2.29
N ALA A 227 -6.22 12.42 -1.44
CA ALA A 227 -6.00 12.50 0.01
C ALA A 227 -4.53 12.81 0.36
N LEU A 228 -3.57 12.39 -0.47
CA LEU A 228 -2.14 12.65 -0.28
C LEU A 228 -1.82 14.15 -0.12
N ALA A 229 -2.56 14.99 -0.84
CA ALA A 229 -2.38 16.43 -0.85
C ALA A 229 -3.26 17.17 0.16
N GLY A 230 -4.06 16.46 0.95
CA GLY A 230 -4.97 17.04 1.92
C GLY A 230 -4.23 17.70 3.10
N GLU A 231 -4.55 18.96 3.39
CA GLU A 231 -3.95 19.71 4.52
C GLU A 231 -4.13 19.00 5.86
N ALA A 232 -5.28 18.34 6.08
CA ALA A 232 -5.53 17.62 7.33
C ALA A 232 -4.68 16.36 7.45
N LEU A 233 -4.36 15.67 6.34
CA LEU A 233 -3.42 14.55 6.35
C LEU A 233 -2.01 15.05 6.71
N LEU A 234 -1.52 16.11 6.05
CA LEU A 234 -0.21 16.71 6.33
C LEU A 234 -0.11 17.14 7.79
N LYS A 235 -1.17 17.77 8.32
CA LYS A 235 -1.25 18.16 9.73
C LYS A 235 -1.25 16.94 10.65
N SER A 236 -1.94 15.86 10.30
CA SER A 236 -1.96 14.64 11.12
C SER A 236 -0.58 13.97 11.21
N LEU A 237 0.22 14.07 10.14
CA LEU A 237 1.59 13.57 10.06
C LEU A 237 2.61 14.53 10.72
N ASP A 238 2.19 15.70 11.21
CA ASP A 238 3.08 16.80 11.59
C ASP A 238 4.14 17.09 10.49
N LEU A 239 3.68 17.07 9.23
CA LEU A 239 4.52 17.23 8.05
C LEU A 239 4.40 18.66 7.51
N LYS A 240 5.54 19.34 7.41
CA LYS A 240 5.66 20.65 6.77
C LYS A 240 6.38 20.48 5.44
N LEU A 241 5.75 20.94 4.37
CA LEU A 241 6.28 20.93 3.02
C LEU A 241 6.43 22.37 2.54
N GLU A 242 7.48 22.63 1.76
CA GLU A 242 7.66 23.92 1.09
C GLU A 242 6.69 24.05 -0.09
N LYS A 243 6.43 25.28 -0.55
CA LYS A 243 5.47 25.53 -1.64
C LYS A 243 5.73 24.69 -2.91
N PRO A 244 6.98 24.56 -3.40
CA PRO A 244 7.25 23.70 -4.56
C PRO A 244 6.94 22.23 -4.29
N GLU A 245 7.19 21.75 -3.06
CA GLU A 245 6.95 20.35 -2.68
C GLU A 245 5.45 20.03 -2.56
N ILE A 246 4.67 21.00 -2.09
CA ILE A 246 3.21 20.95 -2.11
C ILE A 246 2.72 20.87 -3.56
N GLU A 247 3.27 21.70 -4.45
CA GLU A 247 2.92 21.67 -5.87
C GLU A 247 3.24 20.32 -6.52
N PHE A 248 4.43 19.78 -6.33
CA PHE A 248 4.79 18.46 -6.84
C PHE A 248 3.86 17.36 -6.28
N THR A 249 3.53 17.42 -4.99
CA THR A 249 2.61 16.46 -4.37
C THR A 249 1.18 16.58 -4.91
N ASN A 250 0.70 17.80 -5.15
CA ASN A 250 -0.60 18.05 -5.79
C ASN A 250 -0.66 17.45 -7.20
N GLN A 251 0.37 17.70 -8.01
CA GLN A 251 0.43 17.17 -9.37
C GLN A 251 0.50 15.65 -9.38
N LEU A 252 1.28 15.04 -8.48
CA LEU A 252 1.30 13.59 -8.34
C LEU A 252 -0.07 13.05 -7.95
N ALA A 253 -0.74 13.68 -6.99
CA ALA A 253 -2.06 13.25 -6.53
C ALA A 253 -3.10 13.30 -7.66
N ARG A 254 -3.08 14.37 -8.48
CA ARG A 254 -3.95 14.51 -9.67
C ARG A 254 -3.61 13.50 -10.75
N PHE A 255 -2.34 13.30 -11.06
CA PHE A 255 -1.89 12.28 -12.01
C PHE A 255 -2.36 10.88 -11.62
N LEU A 256 -2.20 10.51 -10.34
CA LEU A 256 -2.68 9.23 -9.81
C LEU A 256 -4.22 9.12 -9.84
N ASN A 257 -4.93 10.23 -9.60
CA ASN A 257 -6.38 10.26 -9.73
C ASN A 257 -6.85 10.09 -11.18
N ASN A 258 -6.20 10.75 -12.15
CA ASN A 258 -6.46 10.57 -13.58
C ASN A 258 -6.28 9.10 -14.00
N TRP A 259 -5.22 8.46 -13.50
CA TRP A 259 -5.02 7.02 -13.71
C TRP A 259 -6.16 6.20 -13.09
N ALA A 260 -6.58 6.52 -11.86
CA ALA A 260 -7.67 5.82 -11.17
C ALA A 260 -9.01 5.90 -11.94
N GLU A 261 -9.32 7.05 -12.51
CA GLU A 261 -10.50 7.26 -13.36
C GLU A 261 -10.43 6.45 -14.65
N GLY A 262 -9.27 6.46 -15.31
CA GLY A 262 -9.00 5.62 -16.48
C GLY A 262 -9.14 4.13 -16.18
N ALA A 263 -8.57 3.67 -15.07
CA ALA A 263 -8.65 2.28 -14.62
C ALA A 263 -10.09 1.85 -14.29
N SER A 264 -10.90 2.75 -13.70
CA SER A 264 -12.34 2.51 -13.48
C SER A 264 -13.10 2.36 -14.80
N THR A 265 -12.80 3.20 -15.78
CA THR A 265 -13.41 3.15 -17.12
C THR A 265 -13.03 1.87 -17.85
N PHE A 266 -11.75 1.50 -17.82
CA PHE A 266 -11.26 0.24 -18.36
C PHE A 266 -11.88 -0.97 -17.65
N GLY A 267 -11.99 -0.94 -16.32
CA GLY A 267 -12.65 -1.99 -15.55
C GLY A 267 -14.11 -2.20 -15.98
N LYS A 268 -14.85 -1.11 -16.24
CA LYS A 268 -16.24 -1.19 -16.74
C LYS A 268 -16.32 -1.75 -18.16
N SER A 269 -15.34 -1.45 -19.02
CA SER A 269 -15.33 -1.97 -20.40
C SER A 269 -15.11 -3.47 -20.44
N VAL A 270 -14.25 -4.02 -19.57
CA VAL A 270 -13.96 -5.46 -19.54
C VAL A 270 -14.92 -6.26 -18.64
N GLY A 271 -15.30 -5.71 -17.48
CA GLY A 271 -16.19 -6.38 -16.52
C GLY A 271 -17.70 -6.19 -16.78
N GLY A 272 -18.06 -5.34 -17.74
CA GLY A 272 -19.44 -4.99 -18.08
C GLY A 272 -20.14 -4.10 -17.02
N LYS A 273 -21.42 -3.75 -17.28
CA LYS A 273 -22.20 -2.80 -16.46
C LYS A 273 -22.38 -3.18 -14.98
N LYS A 274 -22.12 -4.43 -14.60
CA LYS A 274 -22.21 -4.91 -13.20
C LYS A 274 -20.90 -4.80 -12.43
N ALA A 275 -19.77 -4.56 -13.11
CA ALA A 275 -18.48 -4.45 -12.46
C ALA A 275 -18.30 -3.05 -11.86
N ASN A 276 -18.46 -2.94 -10.54
CA ASN A 276 -18.11 -1.74 -9.80
C ASN A 276 -16.63 -1.79 -9.40
N ILE A 277 -15.75 -1.53 -10.37
CA ILE A 277 -14.30 -1.55 -10.15
C ILE A 277 -13.86 -0.11 -9.87
N SER A 278 -13.36 0.13 -8.67
CA SER A 278 -12.68 1.39 -8.34
C SER A 278 -11.22 1.26 -8.76
N GLY A 279 -10.71 2.25 -9.50
CA GLY A 279 -9.31 2.26 -9.93
C GLY A 279 -8.36 2.45 -8.75
N GLY A 280 -8.77 3.29 -7.79
CA GLY A 280 -8.04 3.58 -6.56
C GLY A 280 -6.60 4.01 -6.81
N LEU A 281 -5.73 3.71 -5.85
CA LEU A 281 -4.30 3.93 -5.99
C LEU A 281 -3.67 2.86 -6.87
N VAL A 282 -2.86 3.31 -7.83
CA VAL A 282 -2.26 2.41 -8.80
C VAL A 282 -1.32 1.38 -8.17
N ILE A 283 -1.42 0.14 -8.65
CA ILE A 283 -0.46 -0.92 -8.41
C ILE A 283 0.48 -0.95 -9.62
N GLY A 284 1.72 -0.46 -9.44
CA GLY A 284 2.73 -0.40 -10.49
C GLY A 284 3.77 0.70 -10.29
N LEU A 285 3.39 1.83 -9.68
CA LEU A 285 4.32 2.89 -9.29
C LEU A 285 4.74 2.75 -7.83
N THR A 286 6.00 3.06 -7.55
CA THR A 286 6.58 2.87 -6.22
C THR A 286 6.12 3.92 -5.22
N CYS A 287 5.76 5.14 -5.68
CA CYS A 287 5.17 6.18 -4.85
C CYS A 287 3.89 5.70 -4.15
N SER A 288 3.10 4.81 -4.78
CA SER A 288 1.88 4.24 -4.19
C SER A 288 2.12 3.56 -2.84
N ARG A 289 3.31 3.02 -2.61
CA ARG A 289 3.67 2.40 -1.33
C ARG A 289 3.75 3.42 -0.19
N ILE A 290 4.22 4.64 -0.48
CA ILE A 290 4.29 5.72 0.49
C ILE A 290 2.90 6.28 0.74
N VAL A 291 2.13 6.51 -0.33
CA VAL A 291 0.75 7.03 -0.23
C VAL A 291 -0.12 6.10 0.60
N SER A 292 -0.07 4.79 0.35
CA SER A 292 -0.86 3.81 1.09
C SER A 292 -0.49 3.75 2.58
N ASN A 293 0.79 3.90 2.92
CA ASN A 293 1.19 3.96 4.32
C ASN A 293 0.82 5.29 4.99
N ALA A 294 0.93 6.42 4.28
CA ALA A 294 0.60 7.74 4.80
C ALA A 294 -0.89 7.85 5.16
N VAL A 295 -1.78 7.34 4.31
CA VAL A 295 -3.24 7.36 4.54
C VAL A 295 -3.66 6.57 5.79
N LEU A 296 -2.88 5.56 6.21
CA LEU A 296 -3.13 4.78 7.43
C LEU A 296 -2.46 5.33 8.69
N HIS A 297 -1.71 6.43 8.60
CA HIS A 297 -0.99 6.98 9.75
C HIS A 297 -1.91 7.32 10.92
N LYS A 298 -3.04 7.98 10.68
CA LYS A 298 -3.99 8.32 11.76
C LYS A 298 -4.58 7.07 12.41
N TRP A 299 -4.86 6.03 11.63
CA TRP A 299 -5.34 4.75 12.15
C TRP A 299 -4.32 4.11 13.08
N ASP A 300 -3.05 4.10 12.69
CA ASP A 300 -1.97 3.59 13.53
C ASP A 300 -1.92 4.33 14.88
N ARG A 301 -2.00 5.67 14.86
CA ARG A 301 -2.07 6.51 16.07
C ARG A 301 -3.28 6.17 16.94
N LEU A 302 -4.46 6.06 16.34
CA LEU A 302 -5.69 5.72 17.05
C LEU A 302 -5.59 4.37 17.75
N ILE A 303 -5.04 3.34 17.08
CA ILE A 303 -4.79 2.03 17.70
C ILE A 303 -3.85 2.17 18.90
N LEU A 304 -2.70 2.83 18.73
CA LEU A 304 -1.72 2.96 19.81
C LEU A 304 -2.26 3.75 21.01
N GLU A 305 -2.96 4.85 20.76
CA GLU A 305 -3.44 5.77 21.80
C GLU A 305 -4.70 5.26 22.51
N ASN A 306 -5.71 4.82 21.77
CA ASN A 306 -7.03 4.51 22.34
C ASN A 306 -7.21 3.04 22.71
N LEU A 307 -6.54 2.13 22.01
CA LEU A 307 -6.60 0.70 22.30
C LEU A 307 -5.46 0.25 23.23
N SER A 308 -4.31 0.94 23.20
CA SER A 308 -3.13 0.64 24.02
C SER A 308 -2.78 -0.86 24.04
N PRO A 309 -2.56 -1.49 22.87
CA PRO A 309 -2.30 -2.92 22.77
C PRO A 309 -0.95 -3.29 23.38
N ILE A 310 -0.79 -4.57 23.76
CA ILE A 310 0.53 -5.14 24.10
C ILE A 310 1.45 -5.03 22.88
N HIS A 311 0.91 -5.34 21.70
CA HIS A 311 1.62 -5.21 20.44
C HIS A 311 0.67 -4.76 19.32
N TYR A 312 1.14 -3.82 18.51
CA TYR A 312 0.55 -3.48 17.23
C TYR A 312 1.64 -3.34 16.18
N GLY A 313 1.46 -4.04 15.07
CA GLY A 313 2.33 -3.94 13.91
C GLY A 313 1.53 -4.04 12.63
N ARG A 314 1.85 -3.18 11.67
CA ARG A 314 1.24 -3.15 10.35
C ARG A 314 2.27 -3.38 9.26
N TYR A 315 1.96 -4.30 8.35
CA TYR A 315 2.72 -4.58 7.14
C TYR A 315 1.86 -4.19 5.93
N VAL A 316 1.93 -2.93 5.53
CA VAL A 316 1.05 -2.34 4.50
C VAL A 316 -0.42 -2.41 4.94
N ASP A 317 -1.23 -3.32 4.39
CA ASP A 317 -2.64 -3.54 4.72
C ASP A 317 -2.87 -4.65 5.76
N ASP A 318 -1.89 -5.54 5.94
CA ASP A 318 -1.92 -6.57 6.99
C ASP A 318 -1.63 -5.96 8.36
N MET A 319 -2.45 -6.25 9.37
CA MET A 319 -2.24 -5.79 10.74
C MET A 319 -2.20 -6.97 11.70
N PHE A 320 -1.32 -6.89 12.69
CA PHE A 320 -1.20 -7.84 13.78
C PHE A 320 -1.32 -7.11 15.11
N LEU A 321 -2.26 -7.58 15.94
CA LEU A 321 -2.63 -6.98 17.20
C LEU A 321 -2.57 -8.02 18.32
N VAL A 322 -2.02 -7.64 19.47
CA VAL A 322 -2.04 -8.44 20.71
C VAL A 322 -2.63 -7.58 21.82
N LEU A 323 -3.72 -8.04 22.43
CA LEU A 323 -4.45 -7.40 23.51
C LEU A 323 -4.45 -8.29 24.75
N ARG A 324 -4.64 -7.69 25.94
CA ARG A 324 -4.97 -8.47 27.13
C ARG A 324 -6.41 -8.97 27.03
N ASP A 325 -6.64 -10.23 27.38
CA ASP A 325 -7.98 -10.74 27.47
C ASP A 325 -8.63 -10.29 28.80
N THR A 326 -9.86 -9.79 28.70
CA THR A 326 -10.69 -9.45 29.86
C THR A 326 -11.83 -10.47 30.06
N GLY A 327 -11.83 -11.57 29.32
CA GLY A 327 -12.84 -12.63 29.34
C GLY A 327 -14.14 -12.27 28.62
N THR A 328 -14.15 -11.17 27.85
CA THR A 328 -15.35 -10.63 27.20
C THR A 328 -15.41 -10.89 25.69
N ILE A 329 -14.30 -11.29 25.07
CA ILE A 329 -14.20 -11.49 23.63
C ILE A 329 -14.24 -12.98 23.33
N THR A 330 -15.30 -13.41 22.63
CA THR A 330 -15.50 -14.82 22.25
C THR A 330 -15.49 -15.04 20.74
N ASN A 331 -15.63 -13.96 19.97
CA ASN A 331 -15.74 -14.01 18.52
C ASN A 331 -15.27 -12.69 17.87
N ASN A 332 -15.18 -12.67 16.53
CA ASN A 332 -14.74 -11.47 15.77
C ASN A 332 -15.69 -10.28 15.94
N HIS A 333 -16.99 -10.51 16.14
CA HIS A 333 -17.95 -9.43 16.35
C HIS A 333 -17.70 -8.70 17.68
N ASP A 334 -17.44 -9.44 18.76
CA ASP A 334 -17.09 -8.86 20.07
C ASP A 334 -15.82 -8.00 19.98
N LEU A 335 -14.81 -8.47 19.24
CA LEU A 335 -13.59 -7.70 18.98
C LEU A 335 -13.90 -6.39 18.25
N MET A 336 -14.71 -6.44 17.19
CA MET A 336 -15.07 -5.23 16.45
C MET A 336 -15.89 -4.24 17.29
N LEU A 337 -16.75 -4.74 18.18
CA LEU A 337 -17.45 -3.92 19.16
C LEU A 337 -16.49 -3.28 20.17
N LEU A 338 -15.45 -3.98 20.61
CA LEU A 338 -14.39 -3.39 21.45
C LEU A 338 -13.69 -2.25 20.70
N LEU A 339 -13.28 -2.46 19.44
CA LEU A 339 -12.66 -1.42 18.62
C LEU A 339 -13.60 -0.21 18.47
N GLN A 340 -14.87 -0.44 18.18
CA GLN A 340 -15.87 0.63 18.12
C GLN A 340 -16.04 1.36 19.46
N ALA A 341 -16.04 0.66 20.58
CA ALA A 341 -16.17 1.27 21.91
C ALA A 341 -14.97 2.15 22.26
N ARG A 342 -13.76 1.74 21.87
CA ARG A 342 -12.51 2.49 22.12
C ARG A 342 -12.31 3.66 21.16
N MET A 343 -12.66 3.49 19.89
CA MET A 343 -12.44 4.50 18.83
C MET A 343 -13.64 5.45 18.62
N GLY A 344 -14.84 5.02 19.03
CA GLY A 344 -16.10 5.70 18.78
C GLY A 344 -16.85 5.17 17.56
N LYS A 345 -18.19 5.26 17.63
CA LYS A 345 -19.13 4.77 16.58
C LYS A 345 -18.99 5.49 15.24
N SER A 346 -18.44 6.69 15.21
CA SER A 346 -18.16 7.44 13.98
C SER A 346 -16.89 6.97 13.28
N CYS A 347 -15.99 6.30 14.00
CA CYS A 347 -14.70 5.84 13.48
C CYS A 347 -14.77 4.39 13.02
N VAL A 348 -15.32 3.48 13.82
CA VAL A 348 -15.46 2.07 13.46
C VAL A 348 -16.93 1.68 13.51
N PHE A 349 -17.50 1.24 12.38
CA PHE A 349 -18.92 0.87 12.30
C PHE A 349 -19.17 -0.24 11.29
N GLN A 350 -20.22 -1.01 11.54
CA GLN A 350 -20.65 -2.10 10.67
C GLN A 350 -21.33 -1.53 9.42
N ASN A 351 -21.02 -2.10 8.25
CA ASN A 351 -21.57 -1.64 6.99
C ASN A 351 -23.07 -2.00 6.88
N SER A 352 -23.92 -1.02 6.56
CA SER A 352 -25.37 -1.19 6.51
C SER A 352 -25.89 -2.14 5.42
N ARG A 353 -25.06 -2.46 4.42
CA ARG A 353 -25.42 -3.37 3.31
C ARG A 353 -24.83 -4.76 3.47
N ASN A 354 -23.85 -4.94 4.37
CA ASN A 354 -23.18 -6.20 4.58
C ASN A 354 -22.61 -6.29 5.99
N ASP A 355 -23.28 -7.09 6.82
CA ASP A 355 -22.95 -7.26 8.24
C ASP A 355 -21.57 -7.91 8.47
N ASN A 356 -20.95 -8.50 7.44
CA ASN A 356 -19.60 -9.05 7.52
C ASN A 356 -18.49 -8.03 7.24
N ILE A 357 -18.85 -6.78 6.92
CA ILE A 357 -17.92 -5.70 6.62
C ILE A 357 -17.99 -4.65 7.72
N TRP A 358 -16.82 -4.26 8.21
CA TRP A 358 -16.66 -3.12 9.10
C TRP A 358 -15.88 -2.02 8.40
N GLU A 359 -16.32 -0.79 8.52
CA GLU A 359 -15.69 0.39 7.93
C GLU A 359 -14.86 1.13 8.99
N ILE A 360 -13.74 1.68 8.54
CA ILE A 360 -12.87 2.58 9.31
C ILE A 360 -12.96 3.96 8.67
N ASN A 361 -13.32 4.96 9.49
CA ASN A 361 -13.42 6.35 9.11
C ASN A 361 -12.49 7.20 9.97
N GLN A 362 -11.45 7.72 9.33
CA GLN A 362 -10.44 8.59 9.93
C GLN A 362 -10.81 10.08 9.78
N GLY A 363 -11.97 10.38 9.19
CA GLY A 363 -12.43 11.74 8.85
C GLY A 363 -12.19 12.05 7.37
N LYS A 364 -13.21 12.64 6.73
CA LYS A 364 -13.20 12.94 5.28
C LYS A 364 -12.02 13.83 4.88
N ASP A 365 -11.65 14.78 5.72
CA ASP A 365 -10.56 15.72 5.42
C ASP A 365 -9.18 15.03 5.36
N ILE A 366 -9.03 13.88 6.02
CA ILE A 366 -7.75 13.14 6.11
C ILE A 366 -7.66 12.04 5.06
N GLN A 367 -8.74 11.27 4.88
CA GLN A 367 -8.72 10.12 3.96
C GLN A 367 -9.35 10.42 2.59
N GLY A 368 -9.89 11.63 2.38
CA GLY A 368 -10.65 11.96 1.17
C GLY A 368 -11.86 11.04 1.00
N ASP A 369 -12.09 10.59 -0.22
CA ASP A 369 -13.11 9.60 -0.55
C ASP A 369 -12.61 8.14 -0.39
N THR A 370 -11.44 7.94 0.23
CA THR A 370 -10.88 6.60 0.52
C THR A 370 -11.85 5.79 1.36
N LYS A 371 -12.03 4.52 1.00
CA LYS A 371 -12.80 3.54 1.81
C LYS A 371 -11.87 2.50 2.41
N ILE A 372 -11.89 2.42 3.73
CA ILE A 372 -11.06 1.49 4.50
C ILE A 372 -12.02 0.51 5.17
N SER A 373 -11.93 -0.76 4.79
CA SER A 373 -12.86 -1.78 5.28
C SER A 373 -12.14 -3.04 5.71
N LEU A 374 -12.64 -3.66 6.77
CA LEU A 374 -12.22 -4.95 7.30
C LEU A 374 -13.27 -6.00 6.94
N GLN A 375 -12.83 -7.22 6.62
CA GLN A 375 -13.72 -8.34 6.30
C GLN A 375 -13.65 -9.39 7.42
N SER A 376 -14.76 -9.59 8.14
CA SER A 376 -14.79 -10.42 9.36
C SER A 376 -14.41 -11.89 9.13
N ASP A 377 -14.64 -12.44 7.94
CA ASP A 377 -14.35 -13.82 7.54
C ASP A 377 -12.85 -14.09 7.30
N LYS A 378 -12.06 -13.05 7.05
CA LYS A 378 -10.61 -13.15 6.88
C LYS A 378 -9.84 -12.93 8.18
N GLN A 379 -10.48 -12.40 9.20
CA GLN A 379 -9.85 -12.12 10.49
C GLN A 379 -9.60 -13.42 11.23
N LYS A 380 -8.36 -13.58 11.73
CA LYS A 380 -7.99 -14.71 12.57
C LYS A 380 -7.85 -14.23 14.00
N LEU A 381 -8.71 -14.76 14.87
CA LEU A 381 -8.75 -14.46 16.29
C LEU A 381 -8.27 -15.67 17.07
N PHE A 382 -7.32 -15.45 17.98
CA PHE A 382 -6.80 -16.46 18.89
C PHE A 382 -6.94 -15.92 20.32
N VAL A 383 -7.72 -16.62 21.15
CA VAL A 383 -7.85 -16.36 22.59
C VAL A 383 -6.97 -17.39 23.29
N LEU A 384 -5.93 -16.94 23.99
CA LEU A 384 -4.88 -17.77 24.56
C LEU A 384 -4.77 -17.52 26.06
N GLN A 385 -4.56 -18.59 26.82
CA GLN A 385 -4.45 -18.64 28.28
C GLN A 385 -3.14 -19.30 28.66
#